data_AF-R7IJE1-F1
#
_entry.id   AF-R7IJE1-F1
#
_cell.length_a   1.000
_cell.length_b   1.000
_cell.length_c   1.000
_cell.angle_alpha   90.00
_cell.angle_beta   90.00
_cell.angle_gamma   90.00
#
_symmetry.space_group_name_H-M   'P 1'
#
loop_
_entity.id
_entity.type
_entity.pdbx_description
1 polymer ?
#
loop_
_entity_poly.entity_id
_entity_poly.type
_entity_poly.pdbx_seq_one_letter_code
_entity_poly.pdbx_strand_id
1 'polypeptide(L)' 'MLTGLEPGISPQLDLFTEEEDDRSRRLMRTLDDLTGRFGKKVIVTGSSIASDRWKMCRGLLSPCYTTRWEDLLSIA' A
#
# COMPACT_ATOMS: atom_id res chain seq x y z
N MET A 1 -7.47 -0.08 -23.34
CA MET A 1 -8.11 -1.40 -23.29
C MET A 1 -7.90 -1.99 -21.91
N LEU A 2 -8.90 -2.65 -21.32
CA LEU A 2 -8.86 -3.19 -19.96
C LEU A 2 -8.62 -4.70 -20.03
N THR A 3 -7.43 -5.09 -20.48
CA THR A 3 -7.06 -6.48 -20.81
C THR A 3 -6.52 -7.29 -19.62
N GLY A 4 -6.65 -6.79 -18.40
CA GLY A 4 -6.08 -7.40 -17.18
C GLY A 4 -7.12 -7.66 -16.09
N LEU A 5 -8.40 -7.81 -16.44
CA LEU A 5 -9.41 -8.22 -15.47
C LEU A 5 -9.28 -9.72 -15.22
N GLU A 6 -8.72 -10.05 -14.07
CA GLU A 6 -8.79 -11.40 -13.55
C GLU A 6 -10.05 -11.56 -12.69
N PRO A 7 -10.62 -12.79 -12.60
CA PRO A 7 -11.70 -13.06 -11.67
C PRO A 7 -11.29 -12.62 -10.26
N GLY A 8 -12.20 -12.00 -9.50
CA GLY A 8 -11.93 -11.48 -8.14
C GLY A 8 -11.58 -12.54 -7.08
N ILE A 9 -11.30 -13.77 -7.50
CA ILE A 9 -10.90 -14.93 -6.70
C ILE A 9 -9.56 -15.45 -7.22
N SER A 10 -8.64 -14.56 -7.63
CA SER A 10 -7.24 -14.96 -7.77
C SER A 10 -6.63 -15.03 -6.37
N PRO A 11 -6.08 -16.19 -5.97
CA PRO A 11 -5.49 -16.32 -4.65
C PRO A 11 -4.26 -15.42 -4.56
N GLN A 12 -4.13 -14.69 -3.46
CA GLN A 12 -2.93 -13.92 -3.20
C GLN A 12 -1.83 -14.89 -2.76
N LEU A 13 -1.08 -15.39 -3.75
CA LEU A 13 0.05 -16.29 -3.53
C LEU A 13 1.19 -15.53 -2.83
N ASP A 14 1.84 -16.21 -1.90
CA ASP A 14 3.08 -15.71 -1.31
C ASP A 14 4.24 -15.95 -2.29
N LEU A 15 5.24 -15.06 -2.27
CA LEU A 15 6.38 -15.14 -3.18
C LEU A 15 7.19 -16.44 -3.02
N PHE A 16 7.11 -17.06 -1.84
CA PHE A 16 7.88 -18.25 -1.47
C PHE A 16 7.05 -19.52 -1.35
N THR A 17 5.74 -19.47 -1.62
CA THR A 17 4.85 -20.61 -1.42
C THR A 17 4.06 -20.90 -2.70
N GLU A 18 4.21 -22.11 -3.24
CA GLU A 18 3.54 -22.55 -4.47
C GLU A 18 2.06 -22.90 -4.25
N GLU A 19 1.66 -23.23 -3.02
CA GLU A 19 0.30 -23.62 -2.65
C GLU A 19 -0.33 -22.64 -1.66
N GLU A 20 -1.62 -22.36 -1.83
CA GLU A 20 -2.37 -21.51 -0.92
C GLU A 20 -2.75 -22.28 0.35
N ASP A 21 -2.24 -21.83 1.51
CA ASP A 21 -2.58 -22.41 2.81
C ASP A 21 -4.07 -22.20 3.13
N ASP A 22 -4.80 -23.30 3.36
CA ASP A 22 -6.20 -23.30 3.79
C ASP A 22 -6.46 -22.47 5.05
N ARG A 23 -5.46 -22.33 5.92
CA ARG A 23 -5.54 -21.43 7.08
C ARG A 23 -5.60 -19.97 6.65
N SER A 24 -4.82 -19.57 5.65
CA SER A 24 -4.80 -18.23 5.09
C SER A 24 -6.15 -17.86 4.48
N ARG A 25 -6.75 -18.77 3.69
CA ARG A 25 -8.11 -18.60 3.13
C ARG A 25 -9.17 -18.34 4.20
N ARG A 26 -9.18 -19.14 5.27
CA ARG A 26 -10.14 -18.98 6.38
C ARG A 26 -9.94 -17.66 7.12
N LEU A 27 -8.68 -17.25 7.33
CA LEU A 27 -8.35 -15.98 7.93
C LEU A 27 -8.86 -14.81 7.08
N MET A 28 -8.56 -14.81 5.78
CA MET A 28 -9.01 -13.77 4.84
C MET A 28 -10.53 -13.64 4.81
N ARG A 29 -11.27 -14.75 4.72
CA ARG A 29 -12.75 -14.73 4.78
C ARG A 29 -13.28 -14.11 6.07
N THR A 30 -12.62 -14.37 7.19
CA THR A 30 -13.02 -13.81 8.49
C THR A 30 -12.76 -12.30 8.53
N LEU A 31 -11.63 -11.84 7.98
CA LEU A 31 -11.30 -10.42 7.86
C LEU A 31 -12.29 -9.68 6.94
N ASP A 32 -12.71 -10.32 5.85
CA ASP A 32 -13.70 -9.76 4.92
C ASP A 32 -15.08 -9.66 5.57
N ASP A 33 -15.55 -10.69 6.30
CA ASP A 33 -16.82 -10.64 7.05
C ASP A 33 -16.80 -9.50 8.08
N LEU A 34 -15.70 -9.37 8.83
CA LEU A 34 -15.54 -8.31 9.82
C LEU A 34 -15.53 -6.92 9.16
N THR A 35 -14.84 -6.78 8.02
CA THR A 35 -14.80 -5.53 7.26
C THR A 35 -16.16 -5.18 6.68
N GLY A 36 -16.92 -6.16 6.20
CA GLY A 36 -18.27 -5.97 5.68
C GLY A 36 -19.27 -5.54 6.76
N ARG A 37 -19.14 -6.09 7.98
CA ARG A 37 -20.06 -5.82 9.10
C ARG A 37 -19.78 -4.51 9.83
N PHE A 38 -18.51 -4.18 10.03
CA PHE A 38 -18.10 -3.05 10.89
C PHE A 38 -17.48 -1.88 10.10
N GLY A 39 -17.25 -2.04 8.80
CA GLY A 39 -16.67 -1.02 7.93
C GLY A 39 -15.15 -1.15 7.73
N LYS A 40 -14.56 -0.21 6.99
CA LYS A 40 -13.12 -0.20 6.69
C LYS A 40 -12.30 0.18 7.93
N LYS A 41 -11.12 -0.44 8.09
CA LYS A 41 -10.14 -0.19 9.19
C LYS A 41 -10.56 -0.68 10.60
N VAL A 42 -11.48 -1.63 10.69
CA VAL A 42 -11.87 -2.24 11.98
C VAL A 42 -10.74 -3.08 12.55
N ILE A 43 -10.00 -3.76 11.66
CA ILE A 43 -8.82 -4.55 12.01
C ILE A 43 -7.69 -4.04 11.14
N VAL A 44 -6.56 -3.77 11.77
CA VAL A 44 -5.33 -3.34 11.13
C VAL A 44 -4.25 -4.32 11.55
N THR A 45 -3.50 -4.85 10.59
CA THR A 45 -2.37 -5.72 10.87
C THR A 45 -1.37 -4.96 11.75
N GLY A 46 -0.89 -5.56 12.84
CA GLY A 46 0.05 -4.89 13.74
C GLY A 46 1.31 -4.36 13.05
N SER A 47 1.74 -4.99 11.95
CA SER A 47 2.85 -4.53 11.10
C SER A 47 2.57 -3.23 10.35
N SER A 48 1.31 -2.91 10.00
CA SER A 48 0.96 -1.67 9.30
C SER A 48 0.69 -0.48 10.23
N ILE A 49 0.62 -0.70 11.55
CA ILE A 49 0.59 0.38 12.55
C ILE A 49 1.94 1.13 12.58
N ALA A 50 3.03 0.46 12.20
CA ALA A 50 4.37 1.05 12.17
C ALA A 50 4.55 2.16 11.10
N SER A 51 3.62 2.27 10.14
CA SER A 51 3.74 3.19 9.01
C SER A 51 3.62 4.67 9.38
N ASP A 52 3.01 5.01 10.53
CA ASP A 52 2.84 6.42 10.93
C ASP A 52 4.13 7.09 11.43
N ARG A 53 5.18 6.29 11.68
CA ARG A 53 6.50 6.79 12.08
C ARG A 53 7.42 7.11 10.91
N TRP A 54 7.22 6.49 9.74
CA TRP A 54 8.11 6.68 8.61
C TRP A 54 7.65 7.86 7.74
N LYS A 55 8.06 9.07 8.12
CA LYS A 55 7.91 10.25 7.27
C LYS A 55 9.02 10.27 6.23
N MET A 56 8.67 10.56 4.98
CA MET A 56 9.64 10.77 3.90
C MET A 56 10.68 11.81 4.35
N CYS A 57 11.94 11.41 4.51
CA CYS A 57 13.01 12.30 4.91
C CYS A 57 13.41 13.17 3.70
N ARG A 58 12.94 14.43 3.68
CA ARG A 58 13.19 15.39 2.59
C ARG A 58 14.36 16.34 2.88
N GLY A 59 15.26 15.97 3.79
CA GLY A 59 16.35 16.85 4.25
C GLY A 59 17.41 17.20 3.20
N LEU A 60 17.43 16.49 2.06
CA LEU A 60 18.37 16.67 0.95
C LEU A 60 17.65 16.91 -0.38
N LEU A 61 16.40 17.41 -0.34
CA LEU A 61 15.67 17.71 -1.56
C LEU A 61 16.35 18.88 -2.30
N SER A 62 16.80 18.65 -3.53
CA SER A 62 17.26 19.74 -4.40
C SER A 62 16.08 20.68 -4.73
N PRO A 63 16.32 21.99 -4.88
CA PRO A 63 15.31 22.89 -5.40
C PRO A 63 14.81 22.44 -6.78
N CYS A 64 13.56 22.79 -7.10
CA CYS A 64 12.91 22.40 -8.33
C CYS A 64 13.26 23.37 -9.48
N TYR A 65 14.54 23.43 -9.83
CA TYR A 65 15.09 24.38 -10.82
C TYR A 65 14.40 24.35 -12.19
N THR A 66 13.80 23.23 -12.57
CA THR A 66 13.15 23.04 -13.88
C THR A 66 11.64 23.20 -13.85
N THR A 67 11.02 23.22 -12.66
CA THR A 67 9.56 23.20 -12.51
C THR A 67 9.01 24.31 -11.62
N ARG A 68 9.86 25.08 -10.94
CA ARG A 68 9.46 26.21 -10.09
C ARG A 68 10.36 27.42 -10.34
N TRP A 69 9.76 28.54 -10.75
CA TRP A 69 10.47 29.80 -11.02
C TRP A 69 11.11 30.39 -9.75
N GLU A 70 10.49 30.20 -8.59
CA GLU A 70 10.99 30.68 -7.28
C GLU A 70 12.26 29.95 -6.83
N ASP A 71 12.49 28.74 -7.35
CA ASP A 71 13.64 27.91 -7.01
C ASP A 71 14.84 28.19 -7.93
N LEU A 72 14.72 29.11 -8.91
CA LEU A 72 15.82 29.46 -9.82
C LEU A 72 16.91 30.27 -9.12
N LEU A 73 18.15 30.00 -9.49
CA LEU A 73 19.30 30.74 -8.98
C LEU A 73 19.27 32.19 -9.51
N SER A 74 19.15 33.17 -8.63
CA SER A 74 19.30 34.59 -8.97
C SER A 74 20.77 34.97 -8.90
N ILE A 75 21.27 35.65 -9.93
CA ILE A 75 22.63 36.21 -10.00
C ILE A 75 22.49 37.73 -9.87
N ALA A 76 23.15 38.33 -8.88
CA ALA A 76 23.19 39.78 -8.65
C ALA A 76 24.28 40.46 -9.47
#